data_AF-A0A966TU11-F1
#
_entry.id   AF-A0A966TU11-F1
#
_cell.length_a   1.000
_cell.length_b   1.000
_cell.length_c   1.000
_cell.angle_alpha   90.00
_cell.angle_beta   90.00
_cell.angle_gamma   90.00
#
_symmetry.space_group_name_H-M   'P 1'
#
loop_
_entity.id
_entity.type
_entity.pdbx_description
1 polymer ?
#
loop_
_entity_poly.entity_id
_entity_poly.type
_entity_poly.pdbx_seq_one_letter_code
_entity_poly.pdbx_strand_id
1 'polypeptide(L)' 'MKAKSLEDIMLIAEKAIARGIAPDHPDVDLTADERRIWERESQLRWRLTKPLESVHGPRRRRGRGWRSPMARGL' A
#
# COMPACT_ATOMS: atom_id res chain seq x y z
N MET A 1 7.31 29.80 -1.08
CA MET A 1 6.18 29.17 -1.78
C MET A 1 5.23 28.63 -0.73
N LYS A 2 3.90 28.80 -0.89
CA LYS A 2 2.94 28.14 0.02
C LYS A 2 2.93 26.65 -0.30
N ALA A 3 3.01 25.81 0.72
CA ALA A 3 2.85 24.37 0.55
C ALA A 3 1.44 24.08 0.05
N LYS A 4 1.30 23.28 -1.02
CA LYS A 4 0.00 22.84 -1.51
C LYS A 4 -0.64 21.92 -0.46
N SER A 5 -1.97 21.90 -0.42
CA SER A 5 -2.67 20.99 0.48
C SER A 5 -2.45 19.53 0.06
N LEU A 6 -2.63 18.57 0.98
CA LEU A 6 -2.55 17.15 0.64
C LEU A 6 -3.54 16.80 -0.49
N GLU A 7 -4.76 17.33 -0.42
CA GLU A 7 -5.81 17.10 -1.42
C GLU A 7 -5.38 17.59 -2.81
N ASP A 8 -4.78 18.78 -2.90
CA ASP A 8 -4.25 19.32 -4.15
C ASP A 8 -3.11 18.45 -4.71
N ILE A 9 -2.18 18.03 -3.84
CA ILE A 9 -1.06 17.15 -4.21
C ILE A 9 -1.58 15.84 -4.79
N MET A 10 -2.59 15.25 -4.14
CA MET A 10 -3.23 14.02 -4.62
C MET A 10 -3.93 14.23 -5.96
N LEU A 11 -4.71 15.30 -6.11
CA LEU A 11 -5.44 15.61 -7.33
C LEU A 11 -4.50 15.83 -8.52
N ILE A 12 -3.38 16.54 -8.32
CA ILE A 12 -2.37 16.78 -9.36
C ILE A 12 -1.74 15.45 -9.80
N ALA A 13 -1.34 14.61 -8.84
CA ALA A 13 -0.75 13.32 -9.13
C ALA A 13 -1.73 12.37 -9.84
N GLU A 14 -2.99 12.32 -9.42
CA GLU A 14 -4.03 11.51 -10.08
C GLU A 14 -4.30 11.97 -11.51
N LYS A 15 -4.34 13.29 -11.77
CA LYS A 15 -4.45 13.83 -13.13
C LYS A 15 -3.24 13.49 -14.00
N ALA A 16 -2.03 13.49 -13.43
CA ALA A 16 -0.84 13.07 -14.15
C ALA A 16 -0.92 11.59 -14.54
N ILE A 17 -1.29 10.72 -13.60
CA ILE A 17 -1.46 9.28 -13.83
C ILE A 17 -2.55 9.01 -14.88
N ALA A 18 -3.68 9.74 -14.83
CA ALA A 18 -4.74 9.62 -15.84
C ALA A 18 -4.28 10.01 -17.26
N ARG A 19 -3.25 10.84 -17.37
CA ARG A 19 -2.59 11.20 -18.64
C ARG A 19 -1.47 10.23 -19.03
N GLY A 20 -1.23 9.18 -18.24
CA GLY A 20 -0.13 8.24 -18.44
C GLY A 20 1.24 8.80 -18.03
N ILE A 21 1.26 9.93 -17.31
CA ILE A 21 2.49 10.60 -16.89
C ILE A 21 2.80 10.19 -15.45
N ALA A 22 4.03 9.78 -15.21
CA ALA A 22 4.46 9.48 -13.86
C ALA A 22 4.44 10.76 -13.01
N PRO A 23 4.02 10.72 -11.74
CA PRO A 23 4.07 11.88 -10.84
C PRO A 23 5.50 12.35 -10.51
N ASP A 24 6.54 11.68 -11.03
CA ASP A 24 7.94 12.13 -11.02
C ASP A 24 8.34 12.95 -12.26
N HIS A 25 7.44 13.05 -13.24
CA HIS A 25 7.77 13.71 -14.48
C HIS A 25 7.91 15.22 -14.24
N PRO A 26 8.90 15.89 -14.85
CA PRO A 26 9.12 17.34 -14.67
C PRO A 26 7.94 18.22 -15.09
N ASP A 27 7.01 17.68 -15.87
CA ASP A 27 5.76 18.34 -16.31
C ASP A 27 4.64 18.27 -15.25
N VAL A 28 4.87 17.56 -14.15
CA VAL A 28 3.96 17.51 -13.02
C VAL A 28 4.38 18.62 -12.05
N ASP A 29 3.46 19.54 -11.78
CA ASP A 29 3.64 20.66 -10.86
C ASP A 29 3.65 20.17 -9.39
N LEU A 30 4.61 19.33 -9.06
CA LEU A 30 4.87 18.80 -7.72
C LEU A 30 6.36 18.99 -7.41
N THR A 31 6.63 19.58 -6.25
CA THR A 31 7.98 19.61 -5.69
C THR A 31 8.39 18.23 -5.17
N ALA A 32 9.70 18.02 -4.95
CA ALA A 32 10.22 16.76 -4.44
C ALA A 32 9.62 16.35 -3.08
N ASP A 33 9.34 17.31 -2.20
CA ASP A 33 8.71 17.06 -0.90
C ASP A 33 7.23 16.68 -1.04
N GLU A 34 6.48 17.36 -1.91
CA GLU A 34 5.08 17.05 -2.20
C GLU A 34 4.94 15.65 -2.83
N ARG A 35 5.88 15.28 -3.70
CA ARG A 35 5.94 13.93 -4.28
C ARG A 35 6.16 12.85 -3.21
N ARG A 36 7.06 13.09 -2.24
CA ARG A 36 7.26 12.16 -1.10
C ARG A 36 6.00 12.00 -0.25
N ILE A 37 5.25 13.08 -0.07
CA ILE A 37 3.96 13.05 0.64
C ILE A 37 2.97 12.17 -0.14
N TRP A 38 2.83 12.39 -1.45
CA TRP A 38 1.98 11.58 -2.31
C TRP A 38 2.33 10.08 -2.28
N GLU A 39 3.63 9.73 -2.33
CA GLU A 39 4.06 8.34 -2.35
C GLU A 39 3.71 7.61 -1.04
N ARG A 40 3.92 8.27 0.10
CA ARG A 40 3.52 7.73 1.41
C ARG A 40 2.02 7.51 1.50
N GLU A 41 1.24 8.48 1.05
CA GLU A 41 -0.22 8.42 1.12
C GLU A 41 -0.80 7.36 0.16
N SER A 42 -0.25 7.28 -1.05
CA SER A 42 -0.62 6.25 -2.03
C SER A 42 -0.28 4.85 -1.51
N GLN A 43 0.87 4.68 -0.85
CA GLN A 43 1.26 3.41 -0.24
C GLN A 43 0.32 3.04 0.93
N LEU A 44 -0.08 4.00 1.76
CA LEU A 44 -1.06 3.81 2.83
C LEU A 44 -2.42 3.39 2.26
N ARG A 45 -2.92 4.09 1.26
CA ARG A 45 -4.18 3.75 0.58
C ARG A 45 -4.14 2.37 -0.06
N TRP A 46 -3.02 2.00 -0.68
CA TRP A 46 -2.83 0.65 -1.23
C TRP A 46 -2.86 -0.43 -0.14
N ARG A 47 -2.26 -0.17 1.03
CA ARG A 47 -2.31 -1.09 2.17
C ARG A 47 -3.72 -1.25 2.74
N LEU A 48 -4.49 -0.17 2.79
CA LEU A 48 -5.87 -0.17 3.31
C LEU A 48 -6.84 -0.86 2.34
N THR A 49 -6.64 -0.70 1.04
CA THR A 49 -7.48 -1.30 -0.01
C THR A 49 -7.16 -2.77 -0.27
N LYS A 50 -5.98 -3.25 0.13
CA LYS A 50 -5.66 -4.67 0.02
C LYS A 50 -6.31 -5.50 1.13
N PRO A 51 -6.92 -6.66 0.80
CA PRO A 51 -7.39 -7.57 1.82
C PRO A 51 -6.20 -8.03 2.67
N LEU A 52 -6.38 -8.01 4.00
CA LEU A 52 -5.34 -8.33 5.00
C LEU A 52 -4.62 -9.67 4.74
N GLU A 53 -5.26 -10.62 4.06
CA GLU A 53 -4.68 -11.91 3.65
C GLU A 53 -3.55 -11.79 2.61
N SER A 54 -3.47 -10.69 1.85
CA SER A 54 -2.43 -10.49 0.82
C SER A 54 -1.16 -9.85 1.37
N VAL A 55 -1.26 -9.06 2.45
CA VAL A 55 -0.12 -8.37 3.07
C VAL A 55 0.63 -9.31 4.00
N HIS A 56 -0.11 -10.12 4.74
CA HIS A 56 0.41 -11.28 5.45
C HIS A 56 0.02 -12.51 4.66
N GLY A 57 0.82 -12.88 3.66
CA GLY A 57 0.63 -14.09 2.86
C GLY A 57 0.24 -15.29 3.73
N PRO A 58 -0.43 -16.31 3.17
CA PRO A 58 -1.30 -17.25 3.87
C PRO A 58 -0.71 -17.61 5.23
N ARG A 59 -1.33 -17.08 6.30
CA ARG A 59 -0.88 -17.28 7.68
C ARG A 59 -0.75 -18.78 7.86
N ARG A 60 0.48 -19.27 7.83
CA ARG A 60 0.81 -20.70 7.91
C ARG A 60 0.25 -21.16 9.25
N ARG A 61 -1.01 -21.63 9.25
CA ARG A 61 -1.66 -22.24 10.39
C ARG A 61 -0.80 -23.46 10.65
N ARG A 62 0.17 -23.35 11.56
CA ARG A 62 0.78 -24.51 12.19
C ARG A 62 -0.43 -25.29 12.70
N GLY A 63 -0.77 -26.36 11.99
CA GLY A 63 -1.90 -27.20 12.31
C GLY A 63 -1.83 -27.48 13.79
N ARG A 64 -2.91 -27.18 14.50
CA ARG A 64 -3.11 -27.60 15.87
C ARG A 64 -2.87 -29.10 15.90
N GLY A 65 -1.70 -29.53 16.37
CA GLY A 65 -1.40 -30.92 16.70
C GLY A 65 -2.16 -31.29 17.97
N TRP A 66 -3.49 -31.24 17.91
CA TRP A 66 -4.40 -31.74 18.93
C TRP A 66 -5.42 -32.65 18.22
N ARG A 67 -4.96 -33.86 17.93
CA ARG A 67 -5.73 -35.10 17.73
C ARG A 67 -4.82 -36.21 18.25
N SER A 68 -4.90 -36.59 19.53
CA SER A 68 -5.78 -37.61 20.12
C SER A 68 -4.96 -38.85 20.53
N PRO A 69 -5.26 -39.49 21.68
CA PRO A 69 -4.33 -40.35 22.44
C PRO A 69 -4.37 -41.84 22.04
N MET A 70 -4.20 -42.16 20.76
CA MET A 70 -4.41 -43.52 20.22
C MET A 70 -3.27 -44.03 19.32
N ALA A 71 -2.03 -43.61 19.56
CA ALA A 71 -0.87 -43.99 18.74
C ALA A 71 0.35 -44.51 19.53
N ARG A 72 0.12 -45.12 20.71
CA ARG A 72 1.09 -46.01 21.35
C ARG A 72 0.38 -47.29 21.79
N GLY A 73 0.04 -48.11 20.80
CA GLY A 73 -0.18 -49.54 20.96
C GLY A 73 0.84 -50.23 20.05
N LEU A 74 1.58 -51.17 20.64
CA LEU A 74 2.79 -51.90 20.19
C LEU A 74 4.09 -51.34 20.78
#